data_AF-A0A7I8LMH1-F1
#
_entry.id   AF-A0A7I8LMH1-F1
#
_cell.length_a   1.000
_cell.length_b   1.000
_cell.length_c   1.000
_cell.angle_alpha   90.00
_cell.angle_beta   90.00
_cell.angle_gamma   90.00
#
_symmetry.space_group_name_H-M   'P 1'
#
loop_
_entity.id
_entity.type
_entity.pdbx_description
1 polymer ?
#
loop_
_entity_poly.entity_id
_entity_poly.type
_entity_poly.pdbx_seq_one_letter_code
_entity_poly.pdbx_strand_id
1 'polypeptide(L)' 'MKSDELVHDFFSRVVVIINQTKIFGEDISEKKIVEFFLRSLLYKFDHIIVAIEKSKDMSIYTQNELVGTLLTHEE' A
#
# COMPACT_ATOMS: atom_id res chain seq x y z
N MET A 1 5.73 -2.34 -7.29
CA MET A 1 5.19 -1.52 -8.40
C MET A 1 6.20 -1.49 -9.53
N LYS A 2 5.77 -1.67 -10.79
CA LYS A 2 6.64 -1.50 -11.96
C LYS A 2 6.78 -0.01 -12.31
N SER A 3 7.87 0.37 -12.98
CA SER A 3 8.16 1.77 -13.32
C SER A 3 7.08 2.45 -14.18
N ASP A 4 6.36 1.67 -14.98
CA ASP A 4 5.30 2.06 -15.93
C ASP A 4 3.88 1.74 -15.43
N GLU A 5 3.76 1.18 -14.23
CA GLU A 5 2.48 0.77 -13.65
C GLU A 5 1.87 1.93 -12.85
N LEU A 6 0.54 2.10 -12.97
CA LEU A 6 -0.23 3.07 -12.18
C LEU A 6 -0.43 2.56 -10.74
N VAL A 7 -0.51 3.48 -9.76
CA VAL A 7 -0.81 3.14 -8.36
C VAL A 7 -2.10 2.33 -8.24
N HIS A 8 -3.13 2.69 -9.02
CA HIS A 8 -4.39 1.95 -9.07
C HIS A 8 -4.20 0.48 -9.48
N ASP A 9 -3.44 0.23 -10.55
CA ASP A 9 -3.25 -1.12 -11.09
C ASP A 9 -2.40 -1.97 -10.15
N PHE A 10 -1.36 -1.36 -9.57
CA PHE A 10 -0.58 -1.99 -8.51
C PHE A 10 -1.45 -2.38 -7.32
N PHE A 11 -2.30 -1.47 -6.85
CA PHE A 11 -3.19 -1.71 -5.72
C PHE A 11 -4.18 -2.84 -5.98
N SER A 12 -4.83 -2.83 -7.14
CA SER A 12 -5.76 -3.88 -7.56
C SER A 12 -5.10 -5.27 -7.54
N ARG A 13 -3.88 -5.40 -8.06
CA ARG A 13 -3.13 -6.66 -8.03
C ARG A 13 -2.84 -7.15 -6.61
N VAL A 14 -2.43 -6.25 -5.72
CA VAL A 14 -2.10 -6.62 -4.34
C VAL A 14 -3.36 -7.03 -3.56
N VAL A 15 -4.49 -6.34 -3.77
CA VAL A 15 -5.78 -6.73 -3.16
C VAL A 15 -6.20 -8.13 -3.61
N VAL A 16 -6.01 -8.49 -4.89
CA VAL A 16 -6.28 -9.85 -5.38
C VAL A 16 -5.42 -10.88 -4.64
N ILE A 17 -4.13 -10.61 -4.42
CA ILE A 17 -3.21 -11.50 -3.69
C ILE A 17 -3.62 -11.64 -2.21
N ILE A 18 -4.00 -10.54 -1.56
CA ILE A 18 -4.49 -10.54 -0.17
C ILE A 18 -5.78 -11.34 -0.05
N ASN A 19 -6.70 -11.18 -1.00
CA ASN A 19 -7.93 -11.96 -1.02
C ASN A 19 -7.66 -13.45 -1.24
N GLN A 20 -6.68 -13.80 -2.08
CA GLN A 20 -6.26 -15.18 -2.28
C GLN A 20 -5.66 -15.78 -1.00
N THR A 21 -4.76 -15.08 -0.31
CA THR A 21 -4.17 -15.56 0.96
C THR A 21 -5.22 -15.77 2.05
N LYS A 22 -6.22 -14.89 2.14
CA LYS A 22 -7.39 -15.09 3.02
C LYS A 22 -8.18 -16.37 2.71
N ILE A 23 -8.36 -16.70 1.42
CA ILE A 23 -9.03 -17.95 1.00
C ILE A 23 -8.25 -19.18 1.47
N PHE A 24 -6.91 -19.10 1.53
CA PHE A 24 -6.06 -20.18 2.04
C PHE A 24 -6.00 -20.25 3.57
N GLY A 25 -6.76 -19.42 4.29
CA GLY A 25 -6.83 -19.41 5.75
C GLY A 25 -5.74 -18.57 6.42
N GLU A 26 -4.91 -17.86 5.64
CA GLU A 26 -3.97 -16.89 6.17
C GLU A 26 -4.64 -15.51 6.23
N ASP A 27 -4.91 -15.03 7.44
CA ASP A 27 -5.36 -13.65 7.64
C ASP A 27 -4.16 -12.71 7.77
N ILE A 28 -4.05 -11.77 6.83
CA ILE A 28 -3.05 -10.71 6.88
C ILE A 28 -3.71 -9.49 7.53
N SER A 29 -3.20 -9.12 8.70
CA SER A 29 -3.61 -7.89 9.40
C SER A 29 -3.43 -6.64 8.53
N GLU A 30 -4.33 -5.67 8.64
CA GLU A 30 -4.30 -4.40 7.90
C GLU A 30 -2.93 -3.70 7.96
N LYS A 31 -2.31 -3.67 9.15
CA LYS A 31 -0.97 -3.11 9.34
C LYS A 31 0.07 -3.76 8.40
N LYS A 32 0.09 -5.09 8.32
CA LYS A 32 1.02 -5.83 7.44
C LYS A 32 0.74 -5.54 5.96
N ILE A 33 -0.53 -5.34 5.59
CA ILE A 33 -0.92 -4.96 4.24
C ILE A 33 -0.32 -3.59 3.89
N VAL A 34 -0.53 -2.59 4.76
CA VAL A 34 0.01 -1.23 4.57
C VAL A 34 1.54 -1.23 4.52
N GLU A 35 2.22 -1.94 5.42
CA GLU A 35 3.69 -2.07 5.40
C GLU A 35 4.19 -2.75 4.12
N PHE A 36 3.49 -3.80 3.66
CA PHE A 36 3.80 -4.47 2.41
C PHE A 36 3.68 -3.52 1.20
N PHE A 37 2.62 -2.70 1.17
CA PHE A 37 2.43 -1.68 0.16
C PHE A 37 3.58 -0.68 0.16
N LEU A 38 3.84 -0.03 1.31
CA LEU A 38 4.88 0.99 1.43
C LEU A 38 6.25 0.47 0.99
N ARG A 39 6.61 -0.76 1.37
CA ARG A 39 7.89 -1.39 0.99
C ARG A 39 7.96 -1.81 -0.49
N SER A 40 6.82 -1.99 -1.14
CA SER A 40 6.72 -2.45 -2.53
C SER A 40 6.52 -1.31 -3.54
N LEU A 41 6.39 -0.07 -3.08
CA LEU A 41 6.32 1.13 -3.90
C LEU A 41 7.69 1.46 -4.53
N LEU A 42 7.66 2.26 -5.58
CA LEU A 42 8.87 2.77 -6.23
C LEU A 42 9.54 3.87 -5.39
N TYR A 43 10.85 4.03 -5.57
CA TYR A 43 11.67 5.07 -4.92
C TYR A 43 11.13 6.51 -5.12
N LYS A 44 10.34 6.75 -6.17
CA LYS A 44 9.68 8.05 -6.40
C LYS A 44 8.75 8.45 -5.25
N PHE A 45 8.23 7.46 -4.50
CA PHE A 45 7.38 7.69 -3.34
C PHE A 45 8.12 7.71 -2.00
N ASP A 46 9.46 7.57 -1.96
CA ASP A 46 10.22 7.51 -0.70
C ASP A 46 9.93 8.69 0.23
N HIS A 47 9.84 9.89 -0.34
CA HIS A 47 9.52 11.10 0.42
C HIS A 47 8.11 11.04 1.05
N ILE A 48 7.14 10.44 0.38
CA ILE A 48 5.77 10.23 0.87
C ILE A 48 5.75 9.11 1.91
N ILE A 49 6.47 8.02 1.67
CA ILE A 49 6.60 6.90 2.64
C ILE A 49 7.14 7.43 3.96
N VAL A 50 8.25 8.19 3.93
CA VAL A 50 8.84 8.79 5.13
C VAL A 50 7.87 9.76 5.81
N ALA A 51 7.08 10.52 5.05
CA ALA A 51 6.07 11.42 5.60
C ALA A 51 4.93 10.65 6.27
N ILE A 52 4.44 9.57 5.67
CA ILE A 52 3.40 8.70 6.24
C ILE A 52 3.92 8.02 7.51
N GLU A 53 5.11 7.42 7.47
CA GLU A 53 5.74 6.77 8.64
C GLU A 53 5.93 7.72 9.82
N LYS A 54 6.20 8.99 9.56
CA LYS A 54 6.38 10.00 10.62
C LYS A 54 5.09 10.64 11.11
N SER A 55 4.05 10.70 10.28
CA SER A 55 2.82 11.47 10.58
C SER A 55 1.61 10.61 10.93
N LYS A 56 1.56 9.35 10.50
CA LYS A 56 0.42 8.45 10.68
C LYS A 56 0.77 7.31 11.62
N ASP A 57 -0.20 6.91 12.44
CA ASP A 57 -0.10 5.71 13.25
C ASP A 57 -0.48 4.48 12.42
N MET A 58 0.51 3.62 12.15
CA MET A 58 0.36 2.39 11.35
C MET A 58 -0.59 1.35 11.96
N SER A 59 -1.00 1.54 13.21
CA SER A 59 -1.98 0.67 13.89
C SER A 59 -3.42 0.98 13.47
N ILE A 60 -3.68 2.21 13.03
CA ILE A 60 -5.00 2.69 12.61
C ILE A 60 -5.06 3.04 11.12
N TYR A 61 -3.90 3.21 10.48
CA TYR A 61 -3.81 3.60 9.09
C TYR A 61 -4.28 2.48 8.17
N THR A 62 -5.19 2.81 7.26
CA THR A 62 -5.85 1.82 6.39
C THR A 62 -5.30 1.83 4.98
N GLN A 63 -5.45 0.71 4.27
CA GLN A 63 -5.06 0.60 2.86
C GLN A 63 -5.75 1.65 1.97
N ASN A 64 -7.00 2.01 2.28
CA ASN A 64 -7.76 3.01 1.51
C ASN A 64 -7.17 4.42 1.67
N GLU A 65 -6.76 4.80 2.88
CA GLU A 65 -6.08 6.08 3.11
C GLU A 65 -4.72 6.13 2.44
N LEU A 66 -3.98 5.01 2.44
CA LEU A 66 -2.72 4.89 1.72
C LEU A 66 -2.91 5.13 0.23
N VAL A 67 -3.90 4.48 -0.40
CA VAL A 67 -4.21 4.69 -1.82
C VAL A 67 -4.60 6.13 -2.11
N GLY A 68 -5.46 6.73 -1.28
CA GLY A 68 -5.87 8.13 -1.47
C GLY A 68 -4.67 9.10 -1.41
N THR A 69 -3.74 8.84 -0.49
CA THR A 69 -2.50 9.63 -0.37
C THR A 69 -1.63 9.46 -1.61
N LEU A 70 -1.40 8.22 -2.05
CA LEU A 70 -0.55 7.92 -3.20
C LEU A 70 -1.13 8.45 -4.51
N LEU A 71 -2.44 8.37 -4.72
CA LEU A 71 -3.11 8.90 -5.91
C LEU A 71 -3.01 10.42 -6.01
N THR A 72 -3.08 11.12 -4.87
CA THR A 72 -2.92 12.59 -4.83
C THR A 72 -1.49 13.02 -5.21
N HIS A 73 -0.52 12.14 -5.02
CA HIS A 73 0.90 12.39 -5.29
C HIS A 73 1.42 11.70 -6.55
N GLU A 74 0.56 11.04 -7.34
CA GLU A 74 0.93 10.42 -8.62
C GLU A 74 0.90 11.42 -9.80
N GLU A 75 0.44 12.67 -9.59
CA GLU A 75 0.46 13.76 -10.59
C GLU A 75 1.87 14.11 -11.13
#